data_AF-A0A0L7B5X3-F1
#
_entry.id   AF-A0A0L7B5X3-F1
#
_cell.length_a   1.000
_cell.length_b   1.000
_cell.length_c   1.000
_cell.angle_alpha   90.00
_cell.angle_beta   90.00
_cell.angle_gamma   90.00
#
_symmetry.space_group_name_H-M   'P 1'
#
loop_
_entity.id
_entity.type
_entity.pdbx_description
1 polymer ?
#
loop_
_entity_poly.entity_id
_entity_poly.type
_entity_poly.pdbx_seq_one_letter_code
_entity_poly.pdbx_strand_id
1 'polypeptide(L)'
;MQAAEIPNLVFAGTSVAQSNGRAVVIHTGMITRFDKIARLTQNVEDNVSPLQREFNHLTRQITIFALCIGVVFFILDVLFVHNPLAETFIFFLGMVVAFILEGLLPTVTRALAMAVQRMSKRNALVKKLSSVESLGSTSVICTDKTGTLTRNEMTVEYLWTLNHEYQVSGTGYAPKGEITVDGAVHHAADDAVLRELVTGGALCSNAHLHESEPDHDVRDDHMPSTNGRWQVYGDPTEIVLLVLIAEVPILQTVFHTAPLSWDEYLYLCCIPFVILAIEELRKFIWRHRFPTELV
;
A
#
# COMPACT_ATOMS: atom_id res chain seq x y z
N MET A 1 29.31 -3.34 10.37
CA MET A 1 28.42 -2.23 10.02
C MET A 1 27.89 -2.50 8.61
N GLN A 2 26.57 -2.62 8.45
CA GLN A 2 26.01 -2.78 7.11
C GLN A 2 26.21 -1.46 6.36
N ALA A 3 26.56 -1.49 5.07
CA ALA A 3 26.85 -0.24 4.36
C ALA A 3 25.63 0.70 4.28
N ALA A 4 24.41 0.19 4.45
CA ALA A 4 23.19 0.97 4.52
C ALA A 4 23.16 1.91 5.75
N GLU A 5 23.95 1.61 6.79
CA GLU A 5 24.02 2.38 8.03
C GLU A 5 25.12 3.46 7.99
N ILE A 6 25.87 3.56 6.88
CA ILE A 6 26.98 4.52 6.78
C ILE A 6 26.42 5.88 6.32
N PRO A 7 26.52 6.93 7.15
CA PRO A 7 25.80 8.19 6.93
C PRO A 7 26.34 9.05 5.77
N ASN A 8 27.54 8.77 5.28
CA ASN A 8 28.18 9.52 4.20
C ASN A 8 28.08 8.84 2.82
N LEU A 9 27.23 7.82 2.68
CA LEU A 9 26.97 7.15 1.40
C LEU A 9 25.59 7.51 0.87
N VAL A 10 25.53 7.85 -0.42
CA VAL A 10 24.28 8.04 -1.17
C VAL A 10 24.19 6.91 -2.20
N PHE A 11 23.06 6.21 -2.24
CA PHE A 11 22.87 5.05 -3.10
C PHE A 11 22.16 5.43 -4.41
N ALA A 12 22.50 4.72 -5.49
CA ALA A 12 21.73 4.85 -6.73
C ALA A 12 20.27 4.43 -6.48
N GLY A 13 19.31 5.20 -7.02
CA GLY A 13 17.88 4.93 -6.86
C GLY A 13 17.22 5.56 -5.62
N THR A 14 17.98 6.19 -4.71
CA THR A 14 17.42 6.98 -3.62
C THR A 14 17.15 8.42 -4.07
N SER A 15 16.08 9.03 -3.57
CA SER A 15 15.79 10.46 -3.72
C SER A 15 16.26 11.24 -2.49
N VAL A 16 16.60 12.51 -2.69
CA VAL A 16 16.87 13.44 -1.59
C VAL A 16 15.53 13.97 -1.08
N ALA A 17 15.18 13.64 0.17
CA ALA A 17 13.93 14.10 0.78
C ALA A 17 13.97 15.60 1.10
N GLN A 18 15.11 16.11 1.56
CA GLN A 18 15.28 17.50 2.00
C GLN A 18 16.69 18.01 1.72
N SER A 19 16.81 19.32 1.49
CA SER A 19 18.07 20.05 1.30
C SER A 19 18.83 19.71 0.01
N ASN A 20 20.03 20.29 -0.14
CA ASN A 20 20.97 20.04 -1.22
C ASN A 20 22.34 19.64 -0.66
N GLY A 21 23.15 18.97 -1.48
CA GLY A 21 24.47 18.49 -1.07
C GLY A 21 25.37 18.22 -2.26
N ARG A 22 26.66 18.07 -2.00
CA ARG A 22 27.66 17.67 -2.99
C ARG A 22 28.23 16.31 -2.59
N ALA A 23 28.33 15.40 -3.55
CA ALA A 23 28.89 14.07 -3.34
C ALA A 23 29.84 13.71 -4.48
N VAL A 24 30.82 12.85 -4.18
CA VAL A 24 31.71 12.27 -5.19
C VAL A 24 31.12 10.95 -5.64
N VAL A 25 30.99 10.77 -6.95
CA VAL A 25 30.48 9.52 -7.53
C VAL A 25 31.57 8.45 -7.41
N ILE A 26 31.33 7.45 -6.56
CA ILE A 26 32.26 6.32 -6.32
C ILE A 26 31.92 5.07 -7.15
N HIS A 27 30.67 4.89 -7.57
CA HIS A 27 30.20 3.74 -8.36
C HIS A 27 29.11 4.19 -9.35
N THR A 28 29.12 3.66 -10.56
CA THR A 28 28.11 3.92 -11.61
C THR A 28 27.66 2.62 -12.29
N GLY A 29 26.47 2.61 -12.89
CA GLY A 29 25.95 1.44 -13.62
C GLY A 29 25.94 0.14 -12.79
N MET A 30 26.51 -0.92 -13.35
CA MET A 30 26.40 -2.29 -12.83
C MET A 30 27.10 -2.56 -11.50
N ILE A 31 28.05 -1.70 -11.13
CA ILE A 31 28.79 -1.85 -9.88
C ILE A 31 28.06 -1.21 -8.70
N THR A 32 26.98 -0.46 -8.94
CA THR A 32 26.13 0.12 -7.89
C THR A 32 25.42 -0.96 -7.08
N ARG A 33 25.03 -0.64 -5.85
CA ARG A 33 24.24 -1.57 -5.02
C ARG A 33 22.85 -1.83 -5.58
N PHE A 34 22.23 -0.82 -6.18
CA PHE A 34 20.91 -0.94 -6.81
C PHE A 34 20.92 -1.98 -7.93
N ASP A 35 21.91 -1.90 -8.83
CA ASP A 35 22.02 -2.87 -9.92
C ASP A 35 22.35 -4.28 -9.42
N LYS A 36 23.20 -4.42 -8.39
CA LYS A 36 23.46 -5.71 -7.75
C LYS A 36 22.17 -6.37 -7.24
N ILE A 37 21.29 -5.61 -6.58
CA ILE A 37 19.99 -6.10 -6.13
C ILE A 37 19.10 -6.44 -7.33
N ALA A 38 19.00 -5.54 -8.32
CA ALA A 38 18.19 -5.76 -9.52
C ALA A 38 18.59 -7.04 -10.27
N ARG A 39 19.90 -7.31 -10.42
CA ARG A 39 20.42 -8.53 -11.05
C ARG A 39 20.10 -9.79 -10.27
N LEU A 40 20.21 -9.74 -8.94
CA LEU A 40 19.83 -10.87 -8.09
C LEU A 40 18.35 -11.22 -8.28
N THR A 41 17.48 -10.22 -8.46
CA THR A 41 16.05 -10.43 -8.69
C THR A 41 15.73 -10.90 -10.11
N GLN A 42 16.49 -10.45 -11.12
CA GLN A 42 16.28 -10.85 -12.53
C GLN A 42 16.75 -12.27 -12.85
N ASN A 43 17.76 -12.78 -12.12
CA ASN A 43 18.31 -14.12 -12.34
C ASN A 43 17.51 -15.23 -11.63
N VAL A 44 16.34 -14.94 -11.09
CA VAL A 44 15.47 -15.95 -10.48
C VAL A 44 14.74 -16.69 -11.60
N GLU A 45 15.10 -17.96 -11.82
CA GLU A 45 14.43 -18.82 -12.79
C GLU A 45 12.98 -19.13 -12.35
N ASP A 46 12.04 -18.99 -13.29
CA ASP A 46 10.66 -19.39 -13.08
C ASP A 46 10.58 -20.93 -13.02
N ASN A 47 10.20 -21.45 -11.85
CA ASN A 47 9.94 -22.88 -11.68
C ASN A 47 8.57 -23.24 -12.24
N VAL A 48 8.49 -24.38 -12.94
CA VAL A 48 7.21 -24.96 -13.39
C VAL A 48 6.33 -25.31 -12.19
N SER A 49 5.04 -25.01 -12.30
CA SER A 49 4.07 -25.21 -11.22
C SER A 49 3.79 -26.69 -10.98
N PRO A 50 3.38 -27.10 -9.76
CA PRO A 50 3.14 -28.53 -9.46
C PRO A 50 2.14 -29.21 -10.42
N LEU A 51 1.03 -28.55 -10.76
CA LEU A 51 0.04 -29.03 -11.72
C LEU A 51 0.64 -29.18 -13.12
N GLN A 52 1.48 -28.24 -13.54
CA GLN A 52 2.16 -28.31 -14.83
C GLN A 52 3.15 -29.49 -14.87
N ARG A 53 3.85 -29.77 -13.76
CA ARG A 53 4.71 -30.96 -13.65
C ARG A 53 3.89 -32.23 -13.79
N GLU A 54 2.77 -32.33 -13.09
CA GLU A 54 1.89 -33.50 -13.15
C GLU A 54 1.32 -33.70 -14.55
N PHE A 55 0.89 -32.62 -15.23
CA PHE A 55 0.43 -32.72 -16.62
C PHE A 55 1.52 -33.16 -17.59
N ASN A 56 2.76 -32.71 -17.41
CA ASN A 56 3.87 -33.18 -18.24
C ASN A 56 4.13 -34.67 -18.02
N HIS A 57 4.03 -35.15 -16.77
CA HIS A 57 4.14 -36.58 -16.45
C HIS A 57 3.01 -37.40 -17.08
N LEU A 58 1.75 -36.97 -16.92
CA LEU A 58 0.59 -37.64 -17.49
C LEU A 58 0.63 -37.66 -19.01
N THR A 59 0.96 -36.52 -19.64
CA THR A 59 1.07 -36.42 -21.10
C THR A 59 2.12 -37.40 -21.62
N ARG A 60 3.30 -37.45 -20.97
CA ARG A 60 4.35 -38.39 -21.36
C ARG A 60 3.91 -39.85 -21.22
N GLN A 61 3.19 -40.20 -20.14
CA GLN A 61 2.68 -41.56 -19.94
C GLN A 61 1.67 -41.95 -21.02
N ILE A 62 0.71 -41.06 -21.32
CA ILE A 62 -0.32 -41.30 -22.34
C ILE A 62 0.32 -41.42 -23.73
N THR A 63 1.27 -40.55 -24.07
CA THR A 63 1.98 -40.63 -25.36
C THR A 63 2.74 -41.94 -25.50
N ILE A 64 3.44 -42.41 -24.46
CA ILE A 64 4.15 -43.69 -24.50
C ILE A 64 3.15 -44.85 -24.69
N PHE A 65 2.03 -44.84 -23.94
CA PHE A 65 1.00 -45.87 -24.03
C PHE A 65 0.33 -45.90 -25.42
N ALA A 66 -0.04 -44.74 -25.96
CA ALA A 66 -0.63 -44.59 -27.29
C ALA A 66 0.32 -45.09 -28.38
N LEU A 67 1.62 -44.76 -28.28
CA LEU A 67 2.62 -45.23 -29.23
C LEU A 67 2.83 -46.74 -29.15
N CYS A 68 2.91 -47.32 -27.94
CA CYS A 68 3.05 -48.76 -27.76
C CYS A 68 1.88 -49.53 -28.36
N ILE A 69 0.64 -49.11 -28.06
CA ILE A 69 -0.56 -49.75 -28.62
C ILE A 69 -0.59 -49.57 -30.13
N GLY A 70 -0.33 -48.35 -30.63
CA GLY A 70 -0.29 -48.08 -32.06
C GLY A 70 0.70 -48.98 -32.80
N VAL A 71 1.91 -49.14 -32.27
CA VAL A 71 2.93 -50.02 -32.87
C VAL A 71 2.50 -51.49 -32.84
N VAL A 72 1.90 -51.95 -31.74
CA VAL A 72 1.38 -53.33 -31.64
C VAL A 72 0.30 -53.59 -32.70
N PHE A 73 -0.67 -52.68 -32.84
CA PHE A 73 -1.71 -52.81 -33.86
C PHE A 73 -1.17 -52.69 -35.28
N PHE A 74 -0.20 -51.81 -35.51
CA PHE A 74 0.49 -51.70 -36.80
C PHE A 74 1.16 -53.03 -37.19
N ILE A 75 1.87 -53.67 -36.27
CA ILE A 75 2.51 -54.96 -36.51
C ILE A 75 1.47 -56.06 -36.77
N LEU A 76 0.40 -56.12 -35.98
CA LEU A 76 -0.66 -57.12 -36.15
C LEU A 76 -1.38 -56.97 -37.49
N ASP A 77 -1.68 -55.74 -37.92
CA ASP A 77 -2.37 -55.46 -39.17
C ASP A 77 -1.53 -55.84 -40.40
N VAL A 78 -0.23 -55.52 -40.39
CA VAL A 78 0.71 -55.92 -41.46
C VAL A 78 0.88 -57.45 -41.51
N LEU A 79 1.03 -58.10 -40.35
CA LEU A 79 1.37 -59.53 -40.28
C LEU A 79 0.17 -60.48 -40.43
N PHE A 80 -1.02 -60.13 -39.92
CA PHE A 80 -2.18 -61.03 -39.88
C PHE A 80 -3.31 -60.61 -40.83
N VAL A 81 -3.52 -59.32 -41.05
CA VAL A 81 -4.63 -58.82 -41.89
C VAL A 81 -4.18 -58.59 -43.33
N HIS A 82 -2.88 -58.31 -43.53
CA HIS A 82 -2.24 -58.07 -44.83
C HIS A 82 -2.80 -56.85 -45.58
N ASN A 83 -3.18 -55.81 -44.83
CA ASN A 83 -3.56 -54.52 -45.42
C ASN A 83 -2.35 -53.83 -46.08
N PRO A 84 -2.57 -52.97 -47.09
CA PRO A 84 -1.52 -52.16 -47.67
C PRO A 84 -0.88 -51.25 -46.63
N LEU A 85 0.46 -51.12 -46.65
CA LEU A 85 1.23 -50.32 -45.68
C LEU A 85 0.71 -48.88 -45.50
N ALA A 86 0.20 -48.27 -46.57
CA ALA A 86 -0.36 -46.93 -46.51
C ALA A 86 -1.63 -46.86 -45.63
N GLU A 87 -2.52 -47.85 -45.74
CA GLU A 87 -3.75 -47.92 -44.95
C GLU A 87 -3.45 -48.19 -43.48
N THR A 88 -2.54 -49.14 -43.20
CA THR A 88 -2.10 -49.45 -41.84
C THR A 88 -1.43 -48.25 -41.17
N PHE A 89 -0.65 -47.47 -41.91
CA PHE A 89 -0.03 -46.25 -41.38
C PHE A 89 -1.06 -45.16 -41.05
N ILE A 90 -2.08 -44.97 -41.89
CA ILE A 90 -3.18 -44.04 -41.62
C ILE A 90 -3.95 -44.48 -40.37
N PHE A 91 -4.21 -45.79 -40.21
CA PHE A 91 -4.87 -46.32 -39.02
C PHE A 91 -4.04 -46.12 -37.74
N PHE A 92 -2.73 -46.39 -37.79
CA PHE A 92 -1.80 -46.11 -36.70
C PHE A 92 -1.82 -44.64 -36.30
N LEU A 93 -1.74 -43.73 -37.27
CA LEU A 93 -1.78 -42.29 -37.02
C LEU A 93 -3.11 -41.88 -36.37
N GLY A 94 -4.23 -42.39 -36.87
CA GLY A 94 -5.56 -42.15 -36.30
C GLY A 94 -5.66 -42.64 -34.85
N MET A 95 -5.08 -43.80 -34.55
CA MET A 95 -5.05 -44.33 -33.19
C MET A 95 -4.21 -43.45 -32.25
N VAL A 96 -3.01 -43.01 -32.66
CA VAL A 96 -2.16 -42.13 -31.84
C VAL A 96 -2.84 -40.77 -31.61
N VAL A 97 -3.43 -40.17 -32.65
CA VAL A 97 -4.12 -38.88 -32.57
C VAL A 97 -5.34 -38.96 -31.66
N ALA A 98 -6.08 -40.08 -31.65
CA ALA A 98 -7.24 -40.27 -30.79
C ALA A 98 -6.92 -40.20 -29.28
N PHE A 99 -5.67 -40.42 -28.87
CA PHE A 99 -5.23 -40.31 -27.48
C PHE A 99 -4.74 -38.90 -27.09
N ILE A 100 -4.68 -37.94 -28.02
CA ILE A 100 -4.25 -36.58 -27.71
C ILE A 100 -5.34 -35.87 -26.88
N LEU A 101 -4.94 -35.34 -25.72
CA LEU A 101 -5.83 -34.64 -24.79
C LEU A 101 -6.05 -33.17 -25.16
N GLU A 102 -6.60 -32.91 -26.35
CA GLU A 102 -6.76 -31.55 -26.90
C GLU A 102 -7.63 -30.62 -26.03
N GLY A 103 -8.61 -31.18 -25.30
CA GLY A 103 -9.55 -30.42 -24.47
C GLY A 103 -9.03 -30.03 -23.07
N LEU A 104 -7.90 -30.57 -22.63
CA LEU A 104 -7.43 -30.41 -21.25
C LEU A 104 -6.91 -29.00 -20.98
N LEU A 105 -6.04 -28.49 -21.85
CA LEU A 105 -5.35 -27.22 -21.66
C LEU A 105 -6.31 -26.01 -21.59
N PRO A 106 -7.34 -25.91 -22.46
CA PRO A 106 -8.33 -24.84 -22.37
C PRO A 106 -9.19 -24.93 -21.12
N THR A 107 -9.54 -26.14 -20.68
CA THR A 107 -10.37 -26.38 -19.48
C THR A 107 -9.64 -25.93 -18.22
N VAL A 108 -8.38 -26.31 -18.08
CA VAL A 108 -7.51 -25.90 -16.95
C VAL A 108 -7.34 -24.39 -16.94
N THR A 109 -7.03 -23.78 -18.10
CA THR A 109 -6.85 -22.33 -18.21
C THR A 109 -8.13 -21.59 -17.80
N ARG A 110 -9.30 -22.06 -18.23
CA ARG A 110 -10.59 -21.49 -17.84
C ARG A 110 -10.85 -21.61 -16.34
N ALA A 111 -10.54 -22.77 -15.75
CA ALA A 111 -10.68 -22.97 -14.31
C ALA A 111 -9.79 -22.02 -13.50
N LEU A 112 -8.51 -21.90 -13.88
CA LEU A 112 -7.56 -20.97 -13.25
C LEU A 112 -7.97 -19.51 -13.43
N ALA A 113 -8.46 -19.12 -14.61
CA ALA A 113 -8.95 -17.77 -14.88
C ALA A 113 -10.14 -17.40 -13.98
N MET A 114 -11.11 -18.32 -13.79
CA MET A 114 -12.22 -18.11 -12.86
C MET A 114 -11.74 -17.96 -11.41
N ALA A 115 -10.72 -18.73 -11.01
CA ALA A 115 -10.13 -18.61 -9.69
C ALA A 115 -9.41 -17.26 -9.49
N VAL A 116 -8.62 -16.81 -10.47
CA VAL A 116 -8.00 -15.47 -10.47
C VAL A 116 -9.06 -14.37 -10.37
N GLN A 117 -10.16 -14.49 -11.12
CA GLN A 117 -11.24 -13.50 -11.06
C GLN A 117 -11.88 -13.45 -9.67
N ARG A 118 -12.06 -14.59 -8.99
CA ARG A 118 -12.56 -14.65 -7.61
C ARG A 118 -11.57 -14.06 -6.61
N MET A 119 -10.27 -14.25 -6.81
CA MET A 119 -9.21 -13.68 -5.96
C MET A 119 -9.11 -12.15 -6.12
N SER A 120 -9.21 -11.65 -7.36
CA SER A 120 -9.19 -10.21 -7.65
C SER A 120 -10.33 -9.46 -6.95
N LYS A 121 -11.53 -10.05 -6.92
CA LYS A 121 -12.67 -9.53 -6.14
C LYS A 121 -12.46 -9.48 -4.62
N ARG A 122 -11.39 -10.09 -4.11
CA ARG A 122 -10.99 -10.10 -2.69
C ARG A 122 -9.64 -9.38 -2.48
N ASN A 123 -9.33 -8.39 -3.31
CA ASN A 123 -8.10 -7.58 -3.24
C ASN A 123 -6.80 -8.37 -3.46
N ALA A 124 -6.86 -9.53 -4.11
CA ALA A 124 -5.68 -10.33 -4.46
C ALA A 124 -5.45 -10.33 -5.98
N LEU A 125 -4.55 -9.47 -6.44
CA LEU A 125 -4.17 -9.37 -7.85
C LEU A 125 -3.15 -10.45 -8.21
N VAL A 126 -3.55 -11.40 -9.05
CA VAL A 126 -2.68 -12.48 -9.51
C VAL A 126 -2.09 -12.14 -10.88
N LYS A 127 -0.75 -12.08 -10.98
CA LYS A 127 -0.04 -11.73 -12.22
C LYS A 127 0.17 -12.92 -13.18
N LYS A 128 0.24 -14.15 -12.66
CA LYS A 128 0.42 -15.39 -13.44
C LYS A 128 -0.64 -16.41 -13.03
N LEU A 129 -1.37 -17.00 -13.99
CA LEU A 129 -2.46 -17.95 -13.71
C LEU A 129 -1.98 -19.16 -12.87
N SER A 130 -0.77 -19.66 -13.14
CA SER A 130 -0.16 -20.77 -12.41
C SER A 130 0.09 -20.46 -10.93
N SER A 131 0.21 -19.19 -10.53
CA SER A 131 0.42 -18.82 -9.13
C SER A 131 -0.77 -19.13 -8.22
N VAL A 132 -1.99 -19.23 -8.77
CA VAL A 132 -3.18 -19.66 -8.00
C VAL A 132 -2.99 -21.07 -7.45
N GLU A 133 -2.39 -21.93 -8.26
CA GLU A 133 -2.17 -23.33 -7.91
C GLU A 133 -0.98 -23.48 -6.94
N SER A 134 0.11 -22.73 -7.17
CA SER A 134 1.20 -22.62 -6.20
C SER A 134 0.71 -22.11 -4.84
N LEU A 135 -0.23 -21.15 -4.81
CA LEU A 135 -0.81 -20.66 -3.56
C LEU A 135 -1.54 -21.78 -2.81
N GLY A 136 -2.32 -22.62 -3.52
CA GLY A 136 -3.02 -23.76 -2.92
C GLY A 136 -2.10 -24.86 -2.37
N SER A 137 -0.84 -24.91 -2.80
CA SER A 137 0.19 -25.86 -2.34
C SER A 137 1.24 -25.22 -1.42
N THR A 138 0.99 -24.00 -0.93
CA THR A 138 1.92 -23.28 -0.06
C THR A 138 2.06 -24.00 1.29
N SER A 139 3.30 -24.38 1.64
CA SER A 139 3.61 -25.02 2.93
C SER A 139 4.20 -24.04 3.95
N VAL A 140 4.81 -22.94 3.50
CA VAL A 140 5.45 -21.92 4.34
C VAL A 140 5.09 -20.54 3.82
N ILE A 141 4.63 -19.66 4.71
CA ILE A 141 4.36 -18.25 4.41
C ILE A 141 5.44 -17.41 5.10
N CYS A 142 6.32 -16.82 4.30
CA CYS A 142 7.24 -15.79 4.76
C CYS A 142 6.57 -14.43 4.52
N THR A 143 6.22 -13.73 5.61
CA THR A 143 5.55 -12.43 5.55
C THR A 143 6.43 -11.37 6.20
N ASP A 144 6.40 -10.16 5.65
CA ASP A 144 7.04 -9.01 6.29
C ASP A 144 6.18 -8.51 7.45
N LYS A 145 6.79 -7.90 8.47
CA LYS A 145 6.05 -7.32 9.60
C LYS A 145 5.42 -6.00 9.18
N THR A 146 6.27 -5.04 8.81
CA THR A 146 5.86 -3.65 8.67
C THR A 146 5.08 -3.46 7.38
N GLY A 147 3.82 -3.01 7.49
CA GLY A 147 2.94 -2.78 6.33
C GLY A 147 2.29 -4.03 5.75
N THR A 148 2.55 -5.22 6.30
CA THR A 148 1.81 -6.45 5.96
C THR A 148 1.09 -7.03 7.18
N LEU A 149 1.82 -7.35 8.26
CA LEU A 149 1.20 -7.76 9.53
C LEU A 149 0.73 -6.58 10.36
N THR A 150 1.45 -5.46 10.29
CA THR A 150 1.09 -4.21 10.94
C THR A 150 0.49 -3.23 9.94
N ARG A 151 -0.33 -2.28 10.42
CA ARG A 151 -0.90 -1.21 9.60
C ARG A 151 0.12 -0.17 9.14
N ASN A 152 1.41 -0.35 9.47
CA ASN A 152 2.46 0.66 9.29
C ASN A 152 2.08 2.03 9.90
N GLU A 153 1.28 1.98 10.96
CA GLU A 153 0.85 3.11 11.76
C GLU A 153 1.50 2.93 13.13
N MET A 154 2.41 3.84 13.49
CA MET A 154 3.01 3.81 14.82
C MET A 154 2.06 4.47 15.82
N THR A 155 1.84 3.83 16.96
CA THR A 155 0.89 4.27 18.00
C THR A 155 1.53 4.16 19.38
N VAL A 156 1.19 5.09 20.28
CA VAL A 156 1.67 5.11 21.66
C VAL A 156 0.59 4.39 22.44
N GLU A 157 0.97 3.32 23.12
CA GLU A 157 0.06 2.55 23.96
C GLU A 157 0.21 2.91 25.44
N TYR A 158 1.42 3.36 25.86
CA TYR A 158 1.72 3.66 27.25
C TYR A 158 2.59 4.91 27.39
N LEU A 159 2.31 5.70 28.42
CA LEU A 159 3.16 6.78 28.92
C LEU A 159 3.58 6.47 30.35
N TRP A 160 4.80 6.82 30.70
CA TRP A 160 5.36 6.52 32.02
C TRP A 160 5.88 7.80 32.66
N THR A 161 5.42 8.10 33.86
CA THR A 161 6.00 9.11 34.75
C THR A 161 6.57 8.43 35.99
N LEU A 162 7.25 9.18 36.86
CA LEU A 162 7.76 8.63 38.12
C LEU A 162 6.64 8.10 39.04
N ASN A 163 5.42 8.59 38.87
CA ASN A 163 4.30 8.32 39.79
C ASN A 163 3.27 7.36 39.19
N HIS A 164 3.11 7.33 37.86
CA HIS A 164 2.03 6.60 37.19
C HIS A 164 2.45 6.03 35.84
N GLU A 165 1.85 4.89 35.51
CA GLU A 165 1.79 4.35 34.16
C GLU A 165 0.41 4.69 33.58
N TYR A 166 0.39 5.40 32.46
CA TYR A 166 -0.84 5.78 31.77
C TYR A 166 -0.98 4.93 30.51
N GLN A 167 -2.18 4.42 30.27
CA GLN A 167 -2.54 3.72 29.05
C GLN A 167 -3.21 4.69 28.08
N VAL A 168 -2.75 4.68 26.83
CA VAL A 168 -3.27 5.53 25.75
C VAL A 168 -4.10 4.65 24.83
N SER A 169 -5.37 5.03 24.64
CA SER A 169 -6.24 4.42 23.65
C SER A 169 -6.22 5.21 22.34
N GLY A 170 -6.66 4.58 21.26
CA GLY A 170 -6.59 5.14 19.91
C GLY A 170 -5.68 4.30 19.00
N THR A 171 -6.06 4.17 17.74
CA THR A 171 -5.26 3.46 16.73
C THR A 171 -5.14 4.30 15.48
N GLY A 172 -3.96 4.32 14.88
CA GLY A 172 -3.68 5.15 13.72
C GLY A 172 -3.32 6.58 14.10
N TYR A 173 -3.39 7.49 13.12
CA TYR A 173 -2.97 8.88 13.27
C TYR A 173 -4.11 9.87 13.51
N ALA A 174 -5.33 9.37 13.67
CA ALA A 174 -6.45 10.22 14.06
C ALA A 174 -6.31 10.59 15.53
N PRO A 175 -6.45 11.89 15.90
CA PRO A 175 -6.47 12.33 17.28
C PRO A 175 -7.85 12.03 17.88
N LYS A 176 -8.12 10.72 18.06
CA LYS A 176 -9.25 10.21 18.84
C LYS A 176 -8.75 9.13 19.79
N GLY A 177 -8.55 9.50 21.06
CA GLY A 177 -7.95 8.64 22.07
C GLY A 177 -8.09 9.20 23.48
N GLU A 178 -8.10 8.32 24.47
CA GLU A 178 -8.17 8.67 25.88
C GLU A 178 -6.94 8.16 26.62
N ILE A 179 -6.40 9.00 27.51
CA ILE A 179 -5.34 8.63 28.44
C ILE A 179 -6.00 8.15 29.73
N THR A 180 -5.63 6.96 30.21
CA THR A 180 -6.26 6.32 31.37
C THR A 180 -5.23 5.84 32.39
N VAL A 181 -5.57 5.89 33.68
CA VAL A 181 -4.79 5.30 34.79
C VAL A 181 -5.78 4.53 35.67
N ASP A 182 -5.48 3.27 36.00
CA ASP A 182 -6.34 2.41 36.82
C ASP A 182 -7.82 2.36 36.37
N GLY A 183 -8.07 2.55 35.06
CA GLY A 183 -9.41 2.55 34.45
C GLY A 183 -10.18 3.87 34.53
N ALA A 184 -9.60 4.95 35.09
CA ALA A 184 -10.16 6.29 35.05
C ALA A 184 -9.53 7.10 33.91
N VAL A 185 -10.30 7.99 33.27
CA VAL A 185 -9.79 8.93 32.26
C VAL A 185 -9.03 10.05 32.97
N HIS A 186 -7.82 10.32 32.51
CA HIS A 186 -6.95 11.36 33.02
C HIS A 186 -6.60 12.34 31.90
N HIS A 187 -6.88 13.63 32.09
CA HIS A 187 -6.46 14.65 31.14
C HIS A 187 -5.09 15.19 31.52
N ALA A 188 -4.22 15.40 30.53
CA ALA A 188 -2.93 16.04 30.75
C ALA A 188 -3.05 17.48 31.29
N ALA A 189 -4.22 18.11 31.23
CA ALA A 189 -4.47 19.40 31.87
C ALA A 189 -4.44 19.32 33.41
N ASP A 190 -4.81 18.16 33.96
CA ASP A 190 -5.01 17.96 35.41
C ASP A 190 -3.74 17.47 36.13
N ASP A 191 -2.74 17.01 35.38
CA ASP A 191 -1.48 16.50 35.89
C ASP A 191 -0.29 17.27 35.28
N ALA A 192 0.41 18.03 36.12
CA ALA A 192 1.53 18.86 35.70
C ALA A 192 2.68 18.06 35.08
N VAL A 193 2.95 16.84 35.57
CA VAL A 193 4.04 15.99 35.09
C VAL A 193 3.68 15.38 33.75
N LEU A 194 2.43 14.91 33.61
CA LEU A 194 1.92 14.42 32.33
C LEU A 194 1.92 15.54 31.28
N ARG A 195 1.51 16.76 31.66
CA ARG A 195 1.56 17.93 30.79
C ARG A 195 2.97 18.21 30.30
N GLU A 196 3.98 18.18 31.17
CA GLU A 196 5.37 18.42 30.79
C GLU A 196 5.91 17.33 29.86
N LEU A 197 5.59 16.06 30.12
CA LEU A 197 5.99 14.94 29.25
C LEU A 197 5.45 15.12 27.83
N VAL A 198 4.15 15.41 27.73
CA VAL A 198 3.45 15.59 26.46
C VAL A 198 3.93 16.87 25.74
N THR A 199 4.12 17.97 26.47
CA THR A 199 4.66 19.22 25.91
C THR A 199 6.10 19.07 25.43
N GLY A 200 6.94 18.36 26.18
CA GLY A 200 8.32 18.06 25.79
C GLY A 200 8.38 17.23 24.52
N GLY A 201 7.51 16.21 24.41
CA GLY A 201 7.34 15.44 23.18
C GLY A 201 6.88 16.29 21.99
N ALA A 202 6.01 17.27 22.23
CA ALA A 202 5.51 18.21 21.21
C ALA A 202 6.64 19.04 20.61
N LEU A 203 7.42 19.67 21.49
CA LEU A 203 8.44 20.62 21.12
C LEU A 203 9.69 19.94 20.55
N CYS A 204 9.89 18.66 20.87
CA CYS A 204 10.98 17.84 20.34
C CYS A 204 10.55 17.04 19.08
N SER A 205 9.50 17.46 18.40
CA SER A 205 8.98 16.81 17.19
C SER A 205 9.07 17.75 15.99
N ASN A 206 9.55 17.25 14.85
CA ASN A 206 9.52 17.96 13.56
C ASN A 206 8.37 17.44 12.67
N ALA A 207 7.50 16.59 13.21
CA ALA A 207 6.39 16.04 12.48
C ALA A 207 5.25 17.06 12.31
N HIS A 208 4.42 16.84 11.29
CA HIS A 208 3.22 17.60 11.04
C HIS A 208 2.07 16.66 10.66
N LEU A 209 0.93 16.88 11.30
CA LEU A 209 -0.31 16.15 11.07
C LEU A 209 -1.26 17.06 10.29
N HIS A 210 -1.69 16.62 9.11
CA HIS A 210 -2.59 17.38 8.24
C HIS A 210 -3.87 16.58 7.99
N GLU A 211 -5.02 17.19 8.27
CA GLU A 211 -6.29 16.59 7.89
C GLU A 211 -6.47 16.72 6.37
N SER A 212 -6.64 15.61 5.66
CA SER A 212 -6.93 15.69 4.22
C SER A 212 -8.33 16.27 4.04
N GLU A 213 -8.47 17.34 3.26
CA GLU A 213 -9.78 17.79 2.80
C GLU A 213 -10.51 16.66 2.06
N PRO A 214 -11.83 16.53 2.23
CA PRO A 214 -12.61 15.54 1.50
C PRO A 214 -12.44 15.79 -0.01
N ASP A 215 -11.94 14.78 -0.71
CA ASP A 215 -11.69 14.80 -2.15
C ASP A 215 -13.03 15.06 -2.87
N HIS A 216 -13.24 16.30 -3.33
CA HIS A 216 -14.49 16.73 -3.94
C HIS A 216 -14.67 16.22 -5.37
N ASP A 217 -13.64 15.61 -5.98
CA ASP A 217 -13.59 15.30 -7.42
C ASP A 217 -13.66 13.81 -7.79
N VAL A 218 -13.77 12.87 -6.84
CA VAL A 218 -13.84 11.43 -7.15
C VAL A 218 -15.25 10.88 -6.94
N ARG A 219 -16.09 10.98 -7.98
CA ARG A 219 -17.35 10.21 -8.12
C ARG A 219 -17.02 8.78 -8.55
N ASP A 220 -16.41 7.99 -7.67
CA ASP A 220 -16.34 6.53 -7.84
C ASP A 220 -17.22 5.85 -6.80
N ASP A 221 -18.41 5.40 -7.24
CA ASP A 221 -19.45 4.74 -6.43
C ASP A 221 -19.02 3.39 -5.80
N HIS A 222 -17.74 2.99 -5.96
CA HIS A 222 -17.20 1.73 -5.44
C HIS A 222 -16.07 1.93 -4.41
N MET A 223 -15.74 3.17 -4.03
CA MET A 223 -14.80 3.45 -2.95
C MET A 223 -15.60 3.85 -1.70
N PRO A 224 -15.46 3.16 -0.54
CA PRO A 224 -16.04 3.66 0.70
C PRO A 224 -15.46 5.05 0.98
N SER A 225 -16.33 6.03 1.21
CA SER A 225 -15.99 7.43 1.47
C SER A 225 -14.75 7.53 2.37
N THR A 226 -13.64 8.03 1.82
CA THR A 226 -12.44 8.37 2.60
C THR A 226 -12.69 9.68 3.36
N ASN A 227 -13.66 9.67 4.28
CA ASN A 227 -13.81 10.75 5.24
C ASN A 227 -12.60 10.74 6.18
N GLY A 228 -11.78 11.79 6.13
CA GLY A 228 -10.81 12.13 7.18
C GLY A 228 -9.58 11.22 7.27
N ARG A 229 -8.88 10.97 6.15
CA ARG A 229 -7.52 10.39 6.24
C ARG A 229 -6.55 11.47 6.71
N TRP A 230 -5.98 11.28 7.89
CA TRP A 230 -4.89 12.11 8.39
C TRP A 230 -3.62 11.81 7.61
N GLN A 231 -3.13 12.80 6.87
CA GLN A 231 -1.83 12.75 6.20
C GLN A 231 -0.76 13.17 7.17
N VAL A 232 0.37 12.48 7.12
CA VAL A 232 1.43 12.73 8.07
C VAL A 232 2.78 12.92 7.41
N TYR A 233 3.49 13.94 7.86
CA TYR A 233 4.81 14.32 7.39
C TYR A 233 5.77 14.28 8.57
N GLY A 234 6.77 13.42 8.53
CA GLY A 234 7.76 13.29 9.61
C GLY A 234 8.08 11.84 9.94
N ASP A 235 8.91 11.64 10.97
CA ASP A 235 9.18 10.30 11.49
C ASP A 235 7.92 9.73 12.16
N PRO A 236 7.52 8.49 11.86
CA PRO A 236 6.37 7.83 12.51
C PRO A 236 6.38 7.92 14.03
N THR A 237 7.55 7.97 14.67
CA THR A 237 7.71 8.08 16.13
C THR A 237 7.37 9.47 16.65
N GLU A 238 7.83 10.51 15.95
CA GLU A 238 7.58 11.92 16.26
C GLU A 238 6.10 12.29 16.08
N ILE A 239 5.46 11.66 15.09
CA ILE A 239 4.05 11.80 14.77
C ILE A 239 3.16 11.36 15.94
N VAL A 240 3.51 10.26 16.58
CA VAL A 240 2.66 9.70 17.64
C VAL A 240 2.59 10.62 18.84
N LEU A 241 3.69 11.31 19.12
CA LEU A 241 3.72 12.34 20.16
C LEU A 241 2.72 13.45 19.82
N LEU A 242 2.66 13.90 18.56
CA LEU A 242 1.70 14.93 18.10
C LEU A 242 0.24 14.49 18.16
N VAL A 243 -0.06 13.25 17.81
CA VAL A 243 -1.43 12.71 17.93
C VAL A 243 -1.86 12.69 19.39
N LEU A 244 -0.96 12.27 20.28
CA LEU A 244 -1.19 12.24 21.73
C LEU A 244 -1.40 13.64 22.33
N ILE A 245 -0.81 14.66 21.71
CA ILE A 245 -0.97 16.08 22.08
C ILE A 245 -2.31 16.65 21.63
N ALA A 246 -2.80 16.23 20.46
CA ALA A 246 -4.11 16.65 19.96
C ALA A 246 -5.27 16.11 20.82
N GLU A 247 -5.03 15.13 21.71
CA GLU A 247 -5.97 14.71 22.75
C GLU A 247 -5.97 15.62 24.00
N VAL A 248 -5.04 16.59 24.09
CA VAL A 248 -4.94 17.52 25.22
C VAL A 248 -5.63 18.83 24.85
N PRO A 249 -6.77 19.19 25.50
CA PRO A 249 -7.62 20.32 25.09
C PRO A 249 -6.89 21.68 25.00
N ILE A 250 -5.89 21.91 25.86
CA ILE A 250 -5.12 23.17 25.92
C ILE A 250 -4.11 23.29 24.77
N LEU A 251 -3.60 22.18 24.23
CA LEU A 251 -2.63 22.21 23.14
C LEU A 251 -3.31 22.24 21.76
N GLN A 252 -4.57 21.81 21.65
CA GLN A 252 -5.41 22.04 20.46
C GLN A 252 -5.51 23.52 20.10
N THR A 253 -5.52 24.41 21.11
CA THR A 253 -5.63 25.87 20.95
C THR A 253 -4.32 26.50 20.46
N VAL A 254 -3.17 25.91 20.80
CA VAL A 254 -1.84 26.43 20.44
C VAL A 254 -1.41 25.98 19.04
N PHE A 255 -1.83 24.80 18.60
CA PHE A 255 -1.47 24.22 17.30
C PHE A 255 -2.53 24.39 16.21
N HIS A 256 -3.51 25.29 16.39
CA HIS A 256 -4.60 25.56 15.43
C HIS A 256 -5.37 24.30 14.98
N THR A 257 -5.61 23.35 15.90
CA THR A 257 -6.35 22.10 15.60
C THR A 257 -7.74 22.04 16.24
N ALA A 258 -8.24 23.17 16.79
CA ALA A 258 -9.62 23.31 17.21
C ALA A 258 -10.42 24.15 16.19
N PRO A 259 -11.68 23.79 15.87
CA PRO A 259 -12.57 24.67 15.12
C PRO A 259 -12.77 25.98 15.88
N LEU A 260 -12.85 27.10 15.15
CA LEU A 260 -12.96 28.45 15.72
C LEU A 260 -14.12 28.52 16.74
N SER A 261 -13.85 29.18 17.85
CA SER A 261 -14.86 29.47 18.87
C SER A 261 -15.93 30.44 18.34
N TRP A 262 -17.12 30.44 18.93
CA TRP A 262 -18.25 31.27 18.47
C TRP A 262 -17.96 32.77 18.52
N ASP A 263 -17.12 33.20 19.46
CA ASP A 263 -16.61 34.56 19.60
C ASP A 263 -15.63 34.92 18.47
N GLU A 264 -14.74 34.01 18.07
CA GLU A 264 -13.84 34.22 16.93
C GLU A 264 -14.62 34.25 15.60
N TYR A 265 -15.65 33.42 15.43
CA TYR A 265 -16.57 33.51 14.29
C TYR A 265 -17.30 34.85 14.24
N LEU A 266 -17.69 35.39 15.39
CA LEU A 266 -18.34 36.70 15.46
C LEU A 266 -17.38 37.82 15.05
N TYR A 267 -16.12 37.74 15.47
CA TYR A 267 -15.06 38.63 14.97
C TYR A 267 -14.82 38.48 13.47
N LEU A 268 -14.70 37.25 12.96
CA LEU A 268 -14.43 36.99 11.54
C LEU A 268 -15.60 37.42 10.64
N CYS A 269 -16.83 37.31 11.12
CA CYS A 269 -18.01 37.84 10.44
C CYS A 269 -18.07 39.36 10.47
N CYS A 270 -17.66 40.01 11.57
CA CYS A 270 -17.72 41.47 11.70
C CYS A 270 -16.62 42.22 10.95
N ILE A 271 -15.41 41.66 10.85
CA ILE A 271 -14.25 42.30 10.21
C ILE A 271 -14.52 42.70 8.74
N PRO A 272 -15.10 41.84 7.88
CA PRO A 272 -15.43 42.20 6.50
C PRO A 272 -16.38 43.40 6.41
N PHE A 273 -17.40 43.48 7.26
CA PHE A 273 -18.34 44.61 7.26
C PHE A 273 -17.71 45.91 7.74
N VAL A 274 -16.82 45.84 8.73
CA VAL A 274 -16.06 47.02 9.21
C VAL A 274 -15.12 47.53 8.13
N ILE A 275 -14.38 46.63 7.46
CA ILE A 275 -13.49 47.00 6.35
C ILE A 275 -14.29 47.62 5.22
N LEU A 276 -15.43 47.02 4.84
CA LEU A 276 -16.28 47.52 3.76
C LEU A 276 -16.92 48.87 4.11
N ALA A 277 -17.31 49.07 5.37
CA ALA A 277 -17.79 50.36 5.86
C ALA A 277 -16.70 51.45 5.85
N ILE A 278 -15.47 51.12 6.22
CA ILE A 278 -14.33 52.04 6.14
C ILE A 278 -14.02 52.38 4.68
N GLU A 279 -14.06 51.39 3.79
CA GLU A 279 -13.83 51.57 2.35
C GLU A 279 -14.92 52.47 1.73
N GLU A 280 -16.19 52.26 2.05
CA GLU A 280 -17.31 53.10 1.59
C GLU A 280 -17.29 54.49 2.22
N LEU A 281 -16.90 54.62 3.49
CA LEU A 281 -16.70 55.93 4.13
C LEU A 281 -15.57 56.69 3.45
N ARG A 282 -14.47 56.02 3.10
CA ARG A 282 -13.37 56.61 2.32
C ARG A 282 -13.88 57.09 0.96
N LYS A 283 -14.64 56.27 0.23
CA LYS A 283 -15.26 56.67 -1.06
C LYS A 283 -16.22 57.84 -0.90
N PHE A 284 -17.04 57.84 0.16
CA PHE A 284 -18.00 58.90 0.45
C PHE A 284 -17.30 60.23 0.74
N ILE A 285 -16.27 60.22 1.60
CA ILE A 285 -15.44 61.40 1.90
C ILE A 285 -14.76 61.90 0.64
N TRP A 286 -14.23 61.01 -0.20
CA TRP A 286 -13.59 61.39 -1.46
C TRP A 286 -14.57 62.06 -2.42
N ARG A 287 -15.79 61.53 -2.55
CA ARG A 287 -16.89 62.12 -3.35
C ARG A 287 -17.36 63.48 -2.84
N HIS A 288 -17.35 63.72 -1.53
CA HIS A 288 -17.77 65.01 -0.94
C HIS A 288 -16.65 66.06 -0.92
N ARG A 289 -15.38 65.63 -0.90
CA ARG A 289 -14.23 66.54 -0.80
C ARG A 289 -13.68 66.95 -2.16
N PHE A 290 -13.96 66.19 -3.21
CA PHE A 290 -13.64 66.51 -4.60
C PHE A 290 -14.88 66.29 -5.49
N PRO A 291 -15.87 67.21 -5.47
CA PRO A 291 -16.88 67.23 -6.53
C PRO A 291 -16.16 67.55 -7.83
N THR A 292 -15.97 66.54 -8.68
CA THR A 292 -15.38 66.71 -10.01
C THR A 292 -16.27 67.61 -10.84
N GLU A 293 -15.80 68.83 -11.12
CA GLU A 293 -16.14 69.49 -12.38
C GLU A 293 -15.50 68.69 -13.53
N LEU A 294 -16.35 68.39 -14.51
CA LEU A 294 -16.08 68.13 -15.94
C LEU A 294 -15.62 66.73 -16.41
N VAL A 295 -16.46 66.24 -17.35
CA VAL A 295 -16.37 65.17 -18.38
C VAL A 295 -16.66 63.74 -17.94
#